data_AF-A0A843LGX7-F1
#
_entry.id   AF-A0A843LGX7-F1
#
_cell.length_a   1.000
_cell.length_b   1.000
_cell.length_c   1.000
_cell.angle_alpha   90.00
_cell.angle_beta   90.00
_cell.angle_gamma   90.00
#
_symmetry.space_group_name_H-M   'P 1'
#
loop_
_entity.id
_entity.type
_entity.pdbx_description
1 polymer ?
#
loop_
_entity_poly.entity_id
_entity_poly.type
_entity_poly.pdbx_seq_one_letter_code
_entity_poly.pdbx_strand_id
1 'polypeptide(L)'
;MSSYFSNPRVLEFFATGFDLMGKHLPQSAIAPIITDVEGALEEYPDNRNAALALDALNDLIGERDEALTALESQTIVSETSINKLRRARQLMLSGETREARDLLLEVTRMRVEGSVPRELHIMLAFARLGDREAFARIWHDLIEREGLLEPVPAEDFIKYPGDYTLLEELPFREQIESLEYLFSYGVGENREAEVFAFIHSLPNYLESLLLQVHLEEPEYGISGYLAALPVIKAISEGSLDVIGKILSTYDPISDERLLEEIRKSVERIRKSGVEAGVLSELLHWSVDPVQPAGKLLDTLRRHTGGDDEPILAMFDMANMGVS
;
A
#
# COMPACT_ATOMS: atom_id res chain seq x y z
N MET A 1 25.26 -4.25 -11.90
CA MET A 1 23.90 -3.72 -12.09
C MET A 1 23.40 -3.35 -10.71
N SER A 2 22.81 -2.17 -10.55
CA SER A 2 22.08 -1.79 -9.33
C SER A 2 20.96 -2.81 -9.12
N SER A 3 20.68 -3.15 -7.87
CA SER A 3 19.51 -4.00 -7.57
C SER A 3 18.23 -3.23 -7.83
N TYR A 4 17.13 -3.91 -8.15
CA TYR A 4 15.86 -3.29 -8.55
C TYR A 4 15.35 -2.26 -7.52
N PHE A 5 15.34 -2.63 -6.23
CA PHE A 5 14.86 -1.75 -5.16
C PHE A 5 15.90 -0.72 -4.68
N SER A 6 17.10 -0.70 -5.26
CA SER A 6 18.09 0.35 -4.98
C SER A 6 17.82 1.64 -5.77
N ASN A 7 16.88 1.62 -6.73
CA ASN A 7 16.52 2.77 -7.55
C ASN A 7 15.44 3.64 -6.88
N PRO A 8 15.70 4.93 -6.61
CA PRO A 8 14.71 5.86 -6.06
C PRO A 8 13.40 5.94 -6.85
N ARG A 9 13.44 5.81 -8.18
CA ARG A 9 12.23 5.84 -9.03
C ARG A 9 11.37 4.60 -8.80
N VAL A 10 11.98 3.42 -8.69
CA VAL A 10 11.25 2.20 -8.35
C VAL A 10 10.59 2.34 -6.98
N LEU A 11 11.31 2.91 -6.00
CA LEU A 11 10.78 3.12 -4.65
C LEU A 11 9.60 4.10 -4.61
N GLU A 12 9.52 5.06 -5.52
CA GLU A 12 8.36 5.97 -5.63
C GLU A 12 7.04 5.22 -5.85
N PHE A 13 7.08 4.10 -6.59
CA PHE A 13 5.88 3.30 -6.85
C PHE A 13 5.61 2.27 -5.74
N PHE A 14 6.65 1.65 -5.17
CA PHE A 14 6.50 0.52 -4.25
C PHE A 14 6.40 0.90 -2.77
N ALA A 15 6.93 2.06 -2.35
CA ALA A 15 7.13 2.35 -0.92
C ALA A 15 5.84 2.28 -0.09
N THR A 16 4.73 2.80 -0.62
CA THR A 16 3.43 2.74 0.07
C THR A 16 2.79 1.34 -0.01
N GLY A 17 3.05 0.59 -1.09
CA GLY A 17 2.56 -0.77 -1.27
C GLY A 17 3.11 -1.75 -0.25
N PHE A 18 4.32 -1.52 0.28
CA PHE A 18 4.88 -2.35 1.34
C PHE A 18 3.98 -2.40 2.60
N ASP A 19 3.20 -1.35 2.87
CA ASP A 19 2.22 -1.34 3.96
C ASP A 19 1.07 -2.36 3.77
N LEU A 20 0.82 -2.80 2.53
CA LEU A 20 -0.26 -3.72 2.18
C LEU A 20 0.16 -5.18 2.16
N MET A 21 1.46 -5.51 2.20
CA MET A 21 1.93 -6.89 2.00
C MET A 21 1.51 -7.85 3.11
N GLY A 22 1.36 -7.37 4.35
CA GLY A 22 1.13 -8.21 5.52
C GLY A 22 2.16 -9.35 5.62
N LYS A 23 1.68 -10.58 5.84
CA LYS A 23 2.53 -11.77 6.02
C LYS A 23 2.81 -12.56 4.74
N HIS A 24 2.47 -12.01 3.57
CA HIS A 24 2.46 -12.76 2.30
C HIS A 24 3.83 -12.82 1.60
N LEU A 25 4.87 -12.22 2.18
CA LEU A 25 6.26 -12.41 1.76
C LEU A 25 7.10 -12.92 2.94
N PRO A 26 7.89 -13.98 2.76
CA PRO A 26 8.72 -14.51 3.84
C PRO A 26 9.85 -13.53 4.19
N GLN A 27 10.26 -13.52 5.46
CA GLN A 27 11.36 -12.67 5.95
C GLN A 27 12.65 -12.85 5.13
N SER A 28 12.95 -14.06 4.65
CA SER A 28 14.12 -14.33 3.81
C SER A 28 14.09 -13.61 2.45
N ALA A 29 12.90 -13.26 1.94
CA ALA A 29 12.74 -12.48 0.71
C ALA A 29 12.62 -10.98 1.00
N ILE A 30 12.21 -10.58 2.22
CA ILE A 30 12.19 -9.19 2.66
C ILE A 30 13.61 -8.66 2.92
N ALA A 31 14.49 -9.45 3.54
CA ALA A 31 15.83 -9.00 3.93
C ALA A 31 16.69 -8.44 2.78
N PRO A 32 16.75 -9.07 1.59
CA PRO A 32 17.46 -8.49 0.45
C PRO A 32 16.87 -7.15 -0.02
N ILE A 33 15.54 -6.99 0.05
CA ILE A 33 14.87 -5.73 -0.29
C ILE A 33 15.30 -4.65 0.70
N ILE A 34 15.32 -4.94 2.01
CA ILE A 34 15.80 -4.00 3.03
C ILE A 34 17.22 -3.54 2.70
N THR A 35 18.14 -4.47 2.41
CA THR A 35 19.52 -4.12 2.04
C THR A 35 19.59 -3.22 0.81
N ASP A 36 18.76 -3.47 -0.21
CA ASP A 36 18.70 -2.63 -1.40
C ASP A 36 18.20 -1.21 -1.09
N VAL A 37 17.16 -1.09 -0.26
CA VAL A 37 16.58 0.21 0.14
C VAL A 37 17.50 0.97 1.09
N GLU A 38 18.21 0.29 1.99
CA GLU A 38 19.27 0.89 2.81
C GLU A 38 20.36 1.50 1.92
N GLY A 39 20.84 0.76 0.91
CA GLY A 39 21.78 1.28 -0.07
C GLY A 39 21.25 2.51 -0.83
N ALA A 40 19.97 2.49 -1.21
CA ALA A 40 19.32 3.64 -1.84
C ALA A 40 19.25 4.86 -0.91
N LEU A 41 18.99 4.65 0.39
CA LEU A 41 18.93 5.71 1.39
C LEU A 41 20.33 6.28 1.68
N GLU A 42 21.37 5.44 1.69
CA GLU A 42 22.76 5.88 1.82
C GLU A 42 23.22 6.73 0.63
N GLU A 43 22.85 6.34 -0.60
CA GLU A 43 23.20 7.07 -1.82
C GLU A 43 22.34 8.33 -2.01
N TYR A 44 21.06 8.27 -1.62
CA TYR A 44 20.09 9.36 -1.72
C TYR A 44 19.47 9.67 -0.34
N PRO A 45 20.20 10.38 0.54
CA PRO A 45 19.76 10.65 1.92
C PRO A 45 18.59 11.61 2.06
N ASP A 46 17.96 12.06 0.98
CA ASP A 46 16.73 12.85 1.00
C ASP A 46 15.52 12.06 0.44
N ASN A 47 15.71 10.77 0.13
CA ASN A 47 14.68 9.92 -0.45
C ASN A 47 13.66 9.51 0.62
N ARG A 48 12.58 10.27 0.73
CA ARG A 48 11.46 9.97 1.64
C ARG A 48 10.85 8.60 1.39
N ASN A 49 10.76 8.14 0.13
CA ASN A 49 10.15 6.85 -0.20
C ASN A 49 11.01 5.69 0.32
N ALA A 50 12.34 5.83 0.30
CA ALA A 50 13.24 4.86 0.93
C ALA A 50 13.00 4.77 2.45
N ALA A 51 12.88 5.91 3.14
CA ALA A 51 12.59 5.92 4.58
C ALA A 51 11.24 5.27 4.92
N LEU A 52 10.18 5.56 4.15
CA LEU A 52 8.85 4.95 4.34
C LEU A 52 8.87 3.44 4.03
N ALA A 53 9.61 3.04 2.99
CA ALA A 53 9.79 1.64 2.64
C ALA A 53 10.52 0.88 3.75
N LEU A 54 11.61 1.43 4.30
CA LEU A 54 12.33 0.80 5.40
C LEU A 54 11.48 0.72 6.67
N ASP A 55 10.70 1.74 7.01
CA ASP A 55 9.73 1.64 8.12
C ASP A 55 8.73 0.49 7.89
N ALA A 56 8.15 0.39 6.69
CA ALA A 56 7.21 -0.68 6.37
C ALA A 56 7.85 -2.07 6.41
N LEU A 57 8.98 -2.25 5.74
CA LEU A 57 9.66 -3.55 5.64
C LEU A 57 10.18 -4.03 7.00
N ASN A 58 10.75 -3.13 7.80
CA ASN A 58 11.22 -3.47 9.15
C ASN A 58 10.06 -3.75 10.12
N ASP A 59 8.93 -3.01 10.03
CA ASP A 59 7.72 -3.31 10.80
C ASP A 59 7.18 -4.72 10.50
N LEU A 60 7.20 -5.14 9.23
CA LEU A 60 6.76 -6.47 8.81
C LEU A 60 7.58 -7.62 9.41
N ILE A 61 8.88 -7.42 9.62
CA ILE A 61 9.77 -8.43 10.20
C ILE A 61 9.98 -8.27 11.72
N GLY A 62 9.40 -7.22 12.32
CA GLY A 62 9.43 -6.96 13.75
C GLY A 62 10.70 -6.24 14.26
N GLU A 63 11.53 -5.72 13.35
CA GLU A 63 12.76 -4.99 13.64
C GLU A 63 12.44 -3.50 13.90
N ARG A 64 11.90 -3.21 15.07
CA ARG A 64 11.31 -1.89 15.40
C ARG A 64 12.35 -0.77 15.54
N ASP A 65 13.54 -1.10 16.05
CA ASP A 65 14.61 -0.13 16.27
C ASP A 65 15.18 0.35 14.93
N GLU A 66 15.26 -0.54 13.95
CA GLU A 66 15.64 -0.31 12.57
C GLU A 66 14.58 0.54 11.85
N ALA A 67 13.29 0.25 12.06
CA ALA A 67 12.20 1.08 11.54
C ALA A 67 12.27 2.53 12.08
N LEU A 68 12.53 2.69 13.38
CA LEU A 68 12.73 4.01 14.00
C LEU A 68 13.95 4.72 13.43
N THR A 69 15.08 4.02 13.34
CA THR A 69 16.33 4.57 12.78
C THR A 69 16.14 5.07 11.36
N ALA A 70 15.42 4.32 10.52
CA ALA A 70 15.11 4.74 9.15
C ALA A 70 14.30 6.05 9.12
N LEU A 71 13.31 6.20 10.00
CA LEU A 71 12.49 7.41 10.09
C LEU A 71 13.22 8.62 10.69
N GLU A 72 14.29 8.38 11.45
CA GLU A 72 15.12 9.39 12.12
C GLU A 72 16.35 9.80 11.32
N SER A 73 16.74 9.01 10.32
CA SER A 73 17.95 9.18 9.52
C SER A 73 18.10 10.55 8.82
N GLN A 74 17.02 11.36 8.76
CA GLN A 74 16.99 12.62 8.04
C GLN A 74 16.30 13.74 8.82
N THR A 75 16.98 14.87 9.08
CA THR A 75 16.41 16.02 9.80
C THR A 75 15.23 16.68 9.05
N ILE A 76 15.28 16.80 7.71
CA ILE A 76 14.20 17.47 6.95
C ILE A 76 12.96 16.57 6.89
N VAL A 77 13.15 15.27 6.65
CA VAL A 77 12.06 14.32 6.47
C VAL A 77 11.48 13.86 7.81
N SER A 78 12.28 13.73 8.87
CA SER A 78 11.81 13.47 10.26
C SER A 78 10.89 14.56 10.81
N GLU A 79 11.00 15.80 10.32
CA GLU A 79 10.13 16.92 10.74
C GLU A 79 8.77 16.92 10.03
N THR A 80 8.57 16.11 9.00
CA THR A 80 7.29 16.02 8.30
C THR A 80 6.23 15.36 9.21
N SER A 81 4.98 15.83 9.11
CA SER A 81 3.88 15.33 9.96
C SER A 81 3.68 13.83 9.82
N ILE A 82 3.80 13.29 8.60
CA ILE A 82 3.69 11.85 8.30
C ILE A 82 4.81 11.03 8.95
N ASN A 83 6.06 11.50 8.95
CA ASN A 83 7.14 10.81 9.63
C ASN A 83 6.97 10.86 11.15
N LYS A 84 6.56 12.00 11.70
CA LYS A 84 6.24 12.10 13.14
C LYS A 84 5.12 11.14 13.54
N LEU A 85 4.10 10.98 12.69
CA LEU A 85 3.06 9.98 12.86
C LEU A 85 3.67 8.57 12.88
N ARG A 86 4.44 8.17 11.87
CA ARG A 86 5.02 6.82 11.80
C ARG A 86 5.98 6.54 12.97
N ARG A 87 6.82 7.50 13.36
CA ARG A 87 7.68 7.41 14.55
C ARG A 87 6.87 7.22 15.82
N ALA A 88 5.83 8.03 16.02
CA ALA A 88 4.96 7.89 17.18
C ALA A 88 4.32 6.49 17.26
N ARG A 89 3.91 5.92 16.12
CA ARG A 89 3.40 4.54 16.07
C ARG A 89 4.48 3.54 16.49
N GLN A 90 5.68 3.62 15.93
CA GLN A 90 6.78 2.70 16.30
C GLN A 90 7.14 2.81 17.79
N LEU A 91 7.24 4.03 18.33
CA LEU A 91 7.44 4.26 19.76
C LEU A 91 6.31 3.66 20.62
N MET A 92 5.04 3.79 20.20
CA MET A 92 3.91 3.15 20.90
C MET A 92 4.05 1.62 20.90
N LEU A 93 4.44 1.02 19.78
CA LEU A 93 4.66 -0.43 19.67
C LEU A 93 5.85 -0.93 20.50
N SER A 94 6.87 -0.09 20.68
CA SER A 94 8.01 -0.35 21.58
C SER A 94 7.72 -0.03 23.06
N GLY A 95 6.52 0.48 23.38
CA GLY A 95 6.12 0.81 24.75
C GLY A 95 6.57 2.20 25.23
N GLU A 96 7.20 2.99 24.37
CA GLU A 96 7.70 4.36 24.62
C GLU A 96 6.58 5.41 24.51
N THR A 97 5.50 5.17 25.25
CA THR A 97 4.24 5.92 25.16
C THR A 97 4.37 7.43 25.43
N ARG A 98 5.31 7.84 26.29
CA ARG A 98 5.54 9.26 26.59
C ARG A 98 6.09 10.00 25.37
N GLU A 99 7.10 9.44 24.72
CA GLU A 99 7.78 10.07 23.59
C GLU A 99 6.89 10.07 22.35
N ALA A 100 6.17 8.97 22.13
CA ALA A 100 5.11 8.92 21.13
C ALA A 100 4.06 10.02 21.34
N ARG A 101 3.58 10.19 22.57
CA ARG A 101 2.59 11.22 22.91
C ARG A 101 3.12 12.63 22.66
N ASP A 102 4.38 12.89 23.00
CA ASP A 102 5.01 14.20 22.76
C ASP A 102 5.05 14.50 21.25
N LEU A 103 5.44 13.54 20.41
CA LEU A 103 5.41 13.69 18.94
C LEU A 103 4.00 13.93 18.39
N LEU A 104 3.00 13.20 18.86
CA LEU A 104 1.61 13.41 18.42
C LEU A 104 1.09 14.80 18.82
N LEU A 105 1.45 15.28 20.01
CA LEU A 105 1.12 16.64 20.45
C LEU A 105 1.84 17.72 19.62
N GLU A 106 3.03 17.45 19.09
CA GLU A 106 3.66 18.36 18.14
C GLU A 106 2.86 18.42 16.83
N VAL A 107 2.46 17.27 16.27
CA VAL A 107 1.67 17.22 15.03
C VAL A 107 0.38 18.01 15.19
N THR A 108 -0.36 17.81 16.28
CA THR A 108 -1.63 18.53 16.53
C THR A 108 -1.51 20.06 16.66
N ARG A 109 -0.30 20.59 16.88
CA ARG A 109 -0.03 22.03 17.01
C ARG A 109 0.52 22.65 15.73
N MET A 110 0.75 21.87 14.68
CA MET A 110 1.24 22.38 13.42
C MET A 110 0.21 23.36 12.80
N ARG A 111 0.70 24.47 12.24
CA ARG A 111 -0.16 25.40 11.49
C ARG A 111 -0.42 24.85 10.09
N VAL A 112 -1.69 24.68 9.75
CA VAL A 112 -2.10 23.88 8.57
C VAL A 112 -3.20 24.49 7.71
N GLU A 113 -3.65 25.72 7.99
CA GLU A 113 -4.85 26.31 7.35
C GLU A 113 -4.91 26.05 5.84
N GLY A 114 -5.88 25.22 5.43
CA GLY A 114 -6.20 24.96 4.02
C GLY A 114 -5.45 23.80 3.35
N SER A 115 -4.66 23.01 4.08
CA SER A 115 -3.98 21.83 3.52
C SER A 115 -4.64 20.54 3.99
N VAL A 116 -5.44 19.91 3.11
CA VAL A 116 -6.13 18.63 3.37
C VAL A 116 -5.17 17.56 3.92
N PRO A 117 -4.01 17.26 3.30
CA PRO A 117 -3.13 16.20 3.81
C PRO A 117 -2.61 16.48 5.23
N ARG A 118 -2.33 17.76 5.55
CA ARG A 118 -1.81 18.12 6.88
C ARG A 118 -2.91 18.09 7.94
N GLU A 119 -4.13 18.46 7.59
CA GLU A 119 -5.29 18.35 8.48
C GLU A 119 -5.63 16.88 8.75
N LEU A 120 -5.53 16.01 7.74
CA LEU A 120 -5.64 14.55 7.92
C LEU A 120 -4.55 13.98 8.84
N HIS A 121 -3.31 14.47 8.73
CA HIS A 121 -2.25 14.07 9.68
C HIS A 121 -2.58 14.49 11.13
N ILE A 122 -3.14 15.69 11.31
CA ILE A 122 -3.58 16.16 12.63
C ILE A 122 -4.75 15.33 13.16
N MET A 123 -5.70 15.01 12.28
CA MET A 123 -6.83 14.14 12.60
C MET A 123 -6.33 12.78 13.12
N LEU A 124 -5.42 12.12 12.40
CA LEU A 124 -4.80 10.87 12.83
C LEU A 124 -4.02 11.02 14.14
N ALA A 125 -3.34 12.14 14.36
CA ALA A 125 -2.64 12.39 15.62
C ALA A 125 -3.62 12.45 16.81
N PHE A 126 -4.76 13.13 16.66
CA PHE A 126 -5.82 13.13 17.67
C PHE A 126 -6.42 11.74 17.90
N ALA A 127 -6.62 10.95 16.84
CA ALA A 127 -7.10 9.58 16.97
C ALA A 127 -6.16 8.71 17.82
N ARG A 128 -4.85 8.78 17.55
CA ARG A 128 -3.83 8.03 18.30
C ARG A 128 -3.65 8.53 19.74
N LEU A 129 -4.00 9.80 20.01
CA LEU A 129 -4.09 10.36 21.36
C LEU A 129 -5.40 9.99 22.10
N GLY A 130 -6.36 9.36 21.42
CA GLY A 130 -7.67 9.01 21.97
C GLY A 130 -8.67 10.18 22.03
N ASP A 131 -8.41 11.29 21.34
CA ASP A 131 -9.30 12.45 21.28
C ASP A 131 -10.32 12.30 20.14
N ARG A 132 -11.37 11.51 20.41
CA ARG A 132 -12.46 11.24 19.46
C ARG A 132 -13.18 12.52 19.01
N GLU A 133 -13.35 13.49 19.90
CA GLU A 133 -14.08 14.71 19.55
C GLU A 133 -13.27 15.58 18.60
N ALA A 134 -11.96 15.74 18.84
CA ALA A 134 -11.09 16.48 17.93
C ALA A 134 -10.98 15.80 16.56
N PHE A 135 -10.85 14.47 16.55
CA PHE A 135 -10.89 13.68 15.31
C PHE A 135 -12.16 13.97 14.50
N ALA A 136 -13.34 13.82 15.12
CA ALA A 136 -14.62 13.97 14.44
C ALA A 136 -14.85 15.42 13.97
N ARG A 137 -14.45 16.43 14.75
CA ARG A 137 -14.55 17.83 14.35
C ARG A 137 -13.74 18.12 13.09
N ILE A 138 -12.47 17.69 13.04
CA ILE A 138 -11.61 17.91 11.86
C ILE A 138 -12.19 17.21 10.64
N TRP A 139 -12.65 15.97 10.79
CA TRP A 139 -13.30 15.24 9.71
C TRP A 139 -14.52 15.99 9.17
N HIS A 140 -15.41 16.43 10.07
CA HIS A 140 -16.61 17.16 9.70
C HIS A 140 -16.28 18.47 8.97
N ASP A 141 -15.34 19.26 9.51
CA ASP A 141 -14.90 20.52 8.89
C ASP A 141 -14.30 20.29 7.49
N LEU A 142 -13.55 19.20 7.31
CA LEU A 142 -13.01 18.78 6.01
C LEU A 142 -14.13 18.42 5.02
N ILE A 143 -15.08 17.58 5.41
CA ILE A 143 -16.20 17.16 4.56
C ILE A 143 -17.07 18.36 4.16
N GLU A 144 -17.38 19.27 5.08
CA GLU A 144 -18.14 20.48 4.77
C GLU A 144 -17.39 21.41 3.83
N ARG A 145 -16.08 21.63 4.06
CA ARG A 145 -15.26 22.53 3.24
C ARG A 145 -15.09 22.03 1.82
N GLU A 146 -14.82 20.73 1.65
CA GLU A 146 -14.61 20.11 0.34
C GLU A 146 -15.93 19.75 -0.36
N GLY A 147 -17.08 20.00 0.29
CA GLY A 147 -18.40 19.82 -0.32
C GLY A 147 -18.80 18.35 -0.53
N LEU A 148 -18.32 17.45 0.32
CA LEU A 148 -18.46 15.99 0.19
C LEU A 148 -19.66 15.40 0.97
N LEU A 149 -20.62 16.23 1.37
CA LEU A 149 -21.79 15.78 2.12
C LEU A 149 -22.70 14.87 1.26
N GLU A 150 -23.12 13.75 1.84
CA GLU A 150 -24.02 12.76 1.22
C GLU A 150 -25.45 13.29 0.95
N PRO A 151 -26.20 12.70 -0.01
CA PRO A 151 -25.82 11.58 -0.88
C PRO A 151 -25.39 12.00 -2.29
N VAL A 152 -24.27 11.42 -2.73
CA VAL A 152 -23.81 11.46 -4.13
C VAL A 152 -24.52 10.35 -4.92
N PRO A 153 -25.02 10.61 -6.14
CA PRO A 153 -25.57 9.54 -6.97
C PRO A 153 -24.51 8.46 -7.22
N ALA A 154 -24.84 7.19 -6.96
CA ALA A 154 -23.88 6.09 -7.12
C ALA A 154 -23.26 6.02 -8.53
N GLU A 155 -23.97 6.46 -9.58
CA GLU A 155 -23.44 6.51 -10.96
C GLU A 155 -22.26 7.48 -11.10
N ASP A 156 -22.36 8.66 -10.48
CA ASP A 156 -21.29 9.66 -10.52
C ASP A 156 -20.10 9.19 -9.68
N PHE A 157 -20.40 8.61 -8.51
CA PHE A 157 -19.39 8.10 -7.60
C PHE A 157 -18.62 6.89 -8.16
N ILE A 158 -19.31 5.95 -8.82
CA ILE A 158 -18.66 4.81 -9.51
C ILE A 158 -17.72 5.31 -10.62
N LYS A 159 -18.10 6.38 -11.31
CA LYS A 159 -17.33 6.89 -12.45
C LYS A 159 -16.09 7.66 -12.03
N TYR A 160 -16.17 8.40 -10.92
CA TYR A 160 -15.10 9.29 -10.45
C TYR A 160 -14.91 9.18 -8.93
N PRO A 161 -14.51 8.02 -8.38
CA PRO A 161 -14.42 7.85 -6.93
C PRO A 161 -13.38 8.76 -6.27
N GLY A 162 -12.32 9.13 -6.99
CA GLY A 162 -11.28 10.07 -6.53
C GLY A 162 -11.84 11.45 -6.15
N ASP A 163 -12.92 11.90 -6.81
CA ASP A 163 -13.53 13.20 -6.55
C ASP A 163 -14.27 13.26 -5.20
N TYR A 164 -14.42 12.11 -4.51
CA TYR A 164 -15.21 11.95 -3.29
C TYR A 164 -14.44 11.31 -2.14
N THR A 165 -13.11 11.24 -2.23
CA THR A 165 -12.24 10.75 -1.16
C THR A 165 -11.26 11.83 -0.74
N LEU A 166 -11.06 11.94 0.57
CA LEU A 166 -9.97 12.73 1.15
C LEU A 166 -8.77 11.86 1.52
N LEU A 167 -9.01 10.56 1.79
CA LEU A 167 -7.98 9.68 2.30
C LEU A 167 -6.95 9.29 1.22
N GLU A 168 -7.27 9.40 -0.07
CA GLU A 168 -6.30 9.07 -1.15
C GLU A 168 -4.98 9.85 -1.08
N GLU A 169 -4.98 11.00 -0.42
CA GLU A 169 -3.80 11.85 -0.15
C GLU A 169 -2.81 11.23 0.86
N LEU A 170 -3.22 10.19 1.59
CA LEU A 170 -2.41 9.52 2.61
C LEU A 170 -1.75 8.25 2.05
N PRO A 171 -0.61 7.80 2.60
CA PRO A 171 -0.11 6.45 2.33
C PRO A 171 -1.08 5.37 2.84
N PHE A 172 -1.04 4.17 2.25
CA PHE A 172 -2.03 3.11 2.53
C PHE A 172 -2.18 2.75 4.01
N ARG A 173 -1.09 2.73 4.80
CA ARG A 173 -1.19 2.50 6.25
C ARG A 173 -2.10 3.53 6.92
N GLU A 174 -1.87 4.80 6.64
CA GLU A 174 -2.62 5.90 7.22
C GLU A 174 -4.05 5.99 6.68
N GLN A 175 -4.29 5.57 5.43
CA GLN A 175 -5.65 5.39 4.91
C GLN A 175 -6.42 4.33 5.71
N ILE A 176 -5.83 3.14 5.87
CA ILE A 176 -6.44 2.02 6.59
C ILE A 176 -6.73 2.41 8.04
N GLU A 177 -5.77 3.02 8.74
CA GLU A 177 -5.96 3.50 10.11
C GLU A 177 -7.09 4.55 10.18
N SER A 178 -7.15 5.49 9.23
CA SER A 178 -8.21 6.50 9.20
C SER A 178 -9.59 5.87 9.06
N LEU A 179 -9.75 4.89 8.16
CA LEU A 179 -10.98 4.12 8.00
C LEU A 179 -11.38 3.42 9.31
N GLU A 180 -10.44 2.72 9.95
CA GLU A 180 -10.68 2.03 11.23
C GLU A 180 -11.12 3.02 12.33
N TYR A 181 -10.55 4.22 12.37
CA TYR A 181 -10.98 5.27 13.30
C TYR A 181 -12.36 5.84 12.98
N LEU A 182 -12.69 6.08 11.70
CA LEU A 182 -14.04 6.52 11.29
C LEU A 182 -15.10 5.53 11.78
N PHE A 183 -14.87 4.23 11.62
CA PHE A 183 -15.78 3.20 12.14
C PHE A 183 -15.81 3.14 13.67
N SER A 184 -14.65 3.02 14.32
CA SER A 184 -14.58 2.83 15.78
C SER A 184 -15.11 4.05 16.56
N TYR A 185 -15.00 5.24 15.99
CA TYR A 185 -15.55 6.47 16.54
C TYR A 185 -16.94 6.80 16.03
N GLY A 186 -17.57 5.92 15.24
CA GLY A 186 -18.94 6.10 14.76
C GLY A 186 -19.15 7.40 13.96
N VAL A 187 -18.10 7.88 13.28
CA VAL A 187 -18.17 9.00 12.35
C VAL A 187 -18.77 8.46 11.05
N GLY A 188 -19.87 9.07 10.59
CA GLY A 188 -20.69 8.50 9.52
C GLY A 188 -20.48 9.19 8.18
N GLU A 189 -20.15 10.49 8.22
CA GLU A 189 -20.07 11.36 7.06
C GLU A 189 -19.03 10.85 6.05
N ASN A 190 -19.46 10.66 4.79
CA ASN A 190 -18.62 10.25 3.65
C ASN A 190 -17.89 8.90 3.82
N ARG A 191 -18.17 8.14 4.88
CA ARG A 191 -17.40 6.95 5.23
C ARG A 191 -17.56 5.81 4.22
N GLU A 192 -18.76 5.66 3.66
CA GLU A 192 -19.01 4.68 2.59
C GLU A 192 -18.18 5.00 1.35
N ALA A 193 -18.07 6.29 1.01
CA ALA A 193 -17.29 6.75 -0.12
C ALA A 193 -15.78 6.50 0.06
N GLU A 194 -15.23 6.79 1.24
CA GLU A 194 -13.82 6.52 1.52
C GLU A 194 -13.47 5.02 1.38
N VAL A 195 -14.34 4.14 1.88
CA VAL A 195 -14.13 2.69 1.72
C VAL A 195 -14.18 2.28 0.25
N PHE A 196 -15.19 2.76 -0.49
CA PHE A 196 -15.31 2.41 -1.90
C PHE A 196 -14.11 2.92 -2.71
N ALA A 197 -13.70 4.17 -2.53
CA ALA A 197 -12.57 4.76 -3.23
C ALA A 197 -11.26 4.03 -2.94
N PHE A 198 -10.99 3.70 -1.67
CA PHE A 198 -9.84 2.88 -1.28
C PHE A 198 -9.83 1.55 -2.03
N ILE A 199 -10.92 0.78 -1.97
CA ILE A 199 -11.02 -0.54 -2.61
C ILE A 199 -10.89 -0.42 -4.15
N HIS A 200 -11.53 0.58 -4.73
CA HIS A 200 -11.56 0.80 -6.18
C HIS A 200 -10.21 1.27 -6.74
N SER A 201 -9.36 1.90 -5.94
CA SER A 201 -8.02 2.37 -6.37
C SER A 201 -6.97 1.25 -6.46
N LEU A 202 -7.08 0.22 -5.60
CA LEU A 202 -6.09 -0.86 -5.48
C LEU A 202 -5.82 -1.64 -6.78
N PRO A 203 -6.81 -1.99 -7.62
CA PRO A 203 -6.55 -2.62 -8.91
C PRO A 203 -5.63 -1.78 -9.81
N ASN A 204 -5.91 -0.48 -9.93
CA ASN A 204 -5.12 0.42 -10.78
C ASN A 204 -3.70 0.59 -10.22
N TYR A 205 -3.54 0.61 -8.90
CA TYR A 205 -2.24 0.61 -8.26
C TYR A 205 -1.43 -0.64 -8.62
N LEU A 206 -2.01 -1.84 -8.48
CA LEU A 206 -1.34 -3.10 -8.83
C LEU A 206 -1.00 -3.23 -10.32
N GLU A 207 -1.93 -2.82 -11.20
CA GLU A 207 -1.70 -2.78 -12.64
C GLU A 207 -0.57 -1.80 -13.00
N SER A 208 -0.48 -0.66 -12.32
CA SER A 208 0.61 0.30 -12.45
C SER A 208 1.96 -0.28 -12.01
N LEU A 209 2.01 -1.05 -10.91
CA LEU A 209 3.23 -1.73 -10.49
C LEU A 209 3.70 -2.74 -11.55
N LEU A 210 2.79 -3.54 -12.11
CA LEU A 210 3.12 -4.50 -13.17
C LEU A 210 3.66 -3.79 -14.43
N LEU A 211 3.02 -2.69 -14.83
CA LEU A 211 3.49 -1.86 -15.94
C LEU A 211 4.89 -1.28 -15.65
N GLN A 212 5.11 -0.79 -14.43
CA GLN A 212 6.40 -0.21 -14.04
C GLN A 212 7.53 -1.23 -14.11
N VAL A 213 7.30 -2.46 -13.65
CA VAL A 213 8.30 -3.55 -13.80
C VAL A 213 8.65 -3.77 -15.27
N HIS A 214 7.67 -3.70 -16.16
CA HIS A 214 7.91 -3.83 -17.59
C HIS A 214 8.68 -2.64 -18.19
N LEU A 215 8.37 -1.42 -17.77
CA LEU A 215 9.07 -0.21 -18.25
C LEU A 215 10.54 -0.17 -17.80
N GLU A 216 10.86 -0.79 -16.67
CA GLU A 216 12.22 -0.87 -16.11
C GLU A 216 13.00 -2.11 -16.62
N GLU A 217 12.38 -2.98 -17.44
CA GLU A 217 13.03 -4.14 -18.06
C GLU A 217 14.33 -3.80 -18.80
N PRO A 218 14.44 -2.70 -19.59
CA PRO A 218 15.68 -2.40 -20.29
C PRO A 218 16.88 -2.14 -19.37
N GLU A 219 16.63 -1.74 -18.12
CA GLU A 219 17.67 -1.42 -17.13
C GLU A 219 18.02 -2.63 -16.25
N TYR A 220 17.02 -3.40 -15.81
CA TYR A 220 17.18 -4.48 -14.83
C TYR A 220 17.03 -5.90 -15.42
N GLY A 221 16.53 -6.01 -16.64
CA GLY A 221 16.19 -7.26 -17.32
C GLY A 221 15.31 -8.17 -16.45
N ILE A 222 15.49 -9.48 -16.64
CA ILE A 222 14.78 -10.52 -15.87
C ILE A 222 15.00 -10.37 -14.36
N SER A 223 16.15 -9.87 -13.91
CA SER A 223 16.43 -9.73 -12.47
C SER A 223 15.49 -8.73 -11.78
N GLY A 224 15.06 -7.68 -12.49
CA GLY A 224 14.06 -6.74 -11.99
C GLY A 224 12.70 -7.41 -11.76
N TYR A 225 12.25 -8.21 -12.72
CA TYR A 225 11.03 -9.01 -12.57
C TYR A 225 11.10 -9.99 -11.40
N LEU A 226 12.20 -10.73 -11.26
CA LEU A 226 12.36 -11.71 -10.20
C LEU A 226 12.35 -11.06 -8.80
N ALA A 227 12.82 -9.81 -8.69
CA ALA A 227 12.71 -9.03 -7.45
C ALA A 227 11.28 -8.52 -7.21
N ALA A 228 10.62 -7.98 -8.24
CA ALA A 228 9.37 -7.23 -8.08
C ALA A 228 8.10 -8.09 -8.02
N LEU A 229 8.00 -9.15 -8.83
CA LEU A 229 6.76 -9.94 -8.95
C LEU A 229 6.33 -10.61 -7.64
N PRO A 230 7.24 -11.18 -6.82
CA PRO A 230 6.86 -11.70 -5.51
C PRO A 230 6.28 -10.62 -4.58
N VAL A 231 6.81 -9.40 -4.67
CA VAL A 231 6.31 -8.24 -3.90
C VAL A 231 4.91 -7.85 -4.38
N ILE A 232 4.69 -7.70 -5.68
CA ILE A 232 3.36 -7.38 -6.24
C ILE A 232 2.32 -8.43 -5.83
N LYS A 233 2.68 -9.71 -5.90
CA LYS A 233 1.83 -10.80 -5.42
C LYS A 233 1.48 -10.64 -3.95
N ALA A 234 2.46 -10.37 -3.10
CA ALA A 234 2.24 -10.18 -1.66
C ALA A 234 1.36 -8.95 -1.37
N ILE A 235 1.57 -7.83 -2.07
CA ILE A 235 0.72 -6.63 -1.98
C ILE A 235 -0.72 -6.97 -2.36
N SER A 236 -0.92 -7.72 -3.45
CA SER A 236 -2.25 -8.17 -3.88
C SER A 236 -2.93 -9.04 -2.82
N GLU A 237 -2.24 -10.04 -2.28
CA GLU A 237 -2.79 -10.95 -1.27
C GLU A 237 -3.12 -10.21 0.04
N GLY A 238 -2.24 -9.31 0.49
CA GLY A 238 -2.51 -8.53 1.70
C GLY A 238 -3.55 -7.43 1.51
N SER A 239 -3.70 -6.88 0.30
CA SER A 239 -4.83 -6.01 -0.05
C SER A 239 -6.16 -6.74 0.13
N LEU A 240 -6.27 -7.99 -0.32
CA LEU A 240 -7.47 -8.81 -0.13
C LEU A 240 -7.77 -9.07 1.34
N ASP A 241 -6.75 -9.29 2.18
CA ASP A 241 -6.92 -9.44 3.63
C ASP A 241 -7.47 -8.16 4.27
N VAL A 242 -6.93 -6.99 3.90
CA VAL A 242 -7.39 -5.68 4.39
C VAL A 242 -8.84 -5.43 3.98
N ILE A 243 -9.17 -5.63 2.71
CA ILE A 243 -10.54 -5.48 2.19
C ILE A 243 -11.49 -6.43 2.93
N GLY A 244 -11.10 -7.70 3.05
CA GLY A 244 -11.88 -8.72 3.76
C GLY A 244 -12.15 -8.33 5.21
N LYS A 245 -11.15 -7.77 5.91
CA LYS A 245 -11.30 -7.24 7.27
C LYS A 245 -12.29 -6.08 7.32
N ILE A 246 -12.14 -5.07 6.46
CA ILE A 246 -13.01 -3.89 6.44
C ILE A 246 -14.46 -4.28 6.19
N LEU A 247 -14.73 -5.06 5.13
CA LEU A 247 -16.08 -5.47 4.75
C LEU A 247 -16.74 -6.36 5.82
N SER A 248 -16.00 -7.33 6.37
CA SER A 248 -16.56 -8.26 7.37
C SER A 248 -16.75 -7.63 8.75
N THR A 249 -15.93 -6.64 9.11
CA THR A 249 -16.00 -6.00 10.44
C THR A 249 -17.06 -4.91 10.49
N TYR A 250 -17.20 -4.16 9.40
CA TYR A 250 -17.95 -2.89 9.43
C TYR A 250 -19.19 -2.85 8.55
N ASP A 251 -19.35 -3.81 7.62
CA ASP A 251 -20.44 -3.88 6.63
C ASP A 251 -20.81 -2.49 6.05
N PRO A 252 -19.85 -1.80 5.41
CA PRO A 252 -19.92 -0.35 5.27
C PRO A 252 -20.68 0.15 4.04
N ILE A 253 -21.03 -0.74 3.12
CA ILE A 253 -21.58 -0.40 1.81
C ILE A 253 -23.06 -0.79 1.77
N SER A 254 -23.91 0.19 1.48
CA SER A 254 -25.36 0.04 1.50
C SER A 254 -25.95 -0.12 0.10
N ASP A 255 -25.33 0.47 -0.93
CA ASP A 255 -25.79 0.37 -2.32
C ASP A 255 -25.24 -0.89 -3.03
N GLU A 256 -26.14 -1.74 -3.52
CA GLU A 256 -25.79 -2.98 -4.22
C GLU A 256 -24.94 -2.74 -5.48
N ARG A 257 -25.06 -1.58 -6.14
CA ARG A 257 -24.23 -1.22 -7.30
C ARG A 257 -22.78 -1.01 -6.87
N LEU A 258 -22.55 -0.37 -5.73
CA LEU A 258 -21.22 -0.19 -5.16
C LEU A 258 -20.62 -1.53 -4.72
N LEU A 259 -21.44 -2.41 -4.11
CA LEU A 259 -21.02 -3.78 -3.80
C LEU A 259 -20.59 -4.56 -5.04
N GLU A 260 -21.31 -4.43 -6.15
CA GLU A 260 -20.96 -5.10 -7.40
C GLU A 260 -19.63 -4.58 -7.98
N GLU A 261 -19.40 -3.27 -7.96
CA GLU A 261 -18.10 -2.69 -8.38
C GLU A 261 -16.95 -3.06 -7.43
N ILE A 262 -17.21 -3.20 -6.13
CA ILE A 262 -16.24 -3.75 -5.17
C ILE A 262 -15.90 -5.19 -5.50
N ARG A 263 -16.88 -6.04 -5.83
CA ARG A 263 -16.63 -7.44 -6.25
C ARG A 263 -15.75 -7.49 -7.50
N LYS A 264 -16.00 -6.63 -8.48
CA LYS A 264 -15.15 -6.49 -9.68
C LYS A 264 -13.73 -6.04 -9.33
N SER A 265 -13.58 -5.05 -8.45
CA SER A 265 -12.28 -4.59 -7.98
C SER A 265 -11.52 -5.71 -7.26
N VAL A 266 -12.18 -6.47 -6.39
CA VAL A 266 -11.61 -7.65 -5.71
C VAL A 266 -11.13 -8.71 -6.71
N GLU A 267 -11.91 -8.97 -7.77
CA GLU A 267 -11.49 -9.91 -8.81
C GLU A 267 -10.28 -9.40 -9.60
N ARG A 268 -10.23 -8.10 -9.93
CA ARG A 268 -9.07 -7.49 -10.59
C ARG A 268 -7.81 -7.55 -9.72
N ILE A 269 -7.91 -7.26 -8.42
CA ILE A 269 -6.80 -7.41 -7.47
C ILE A 269 -6.29 -8.86 -7.50
N ARG A 270 -7.19 -9.84 -7.34
CA ARG A 270 -6.85 -11.26 -7.40
C ARG A 270 -6.15 -11.62 -8.71
N LYS A 271 -6.67 -11.14 -9.85
CA LYS A 271 -6.07 -11.35 -11.17
C LYS A 271 -4.63 -10.83 -11.21
N SER A 272 -4.37 -9.59 -10.78
CA SER A 272 -3.01 -9.03 -10.76
C SER A 272 -2.04 -9.87 -9.91
N GLY A 273 -2.49 -10.38 -8.76
CA GLY A 273 -1.68 -11.28 -7.92
C GLY A 273 -1.38 -12.63 -8.58
N VAL A 274 -2.38 -13.21 -9.26
CA VAL A 274 -2.23 -14.47 -10.02
C VAL A 274 -1.27 -14.26 -11.19
N GLU A 275 -1.44 -13.20 -11.96
CA GLU A 275 -0.57 -12.84 -13.10
C GLU A 275 0.89 -12.64 -12.66
N ALA A 276 1.11 -11.90 -11.57
CA ALA A 276 2.45 -11.73 -10.99
C ALA A 276 3.08 -13.08 -10.58
N GLY A 277 2.30 -13.96 -9.96
CA GLY A 277 2.74 -15.30 -9.58
C GLY A 277 3.07 -16.20 -10.77
N VAL A 278 2.21 -16.22 -11.78
CA VAL A 278 2.41 -17.00 -13.01
C VAL A 278 3.65 -16.52 -13.76
N LEU A 279 3.80 -15.20 -13.95
CA LEU A 279 4.96 -14.63 -14.63
C LEU A 279 6.26 -14.93 -13.86
N SER A 280 6.23 -14.84 -12.52
CA SER A 280 7.38 -15.19 -11.69
C SER A 280 7.83 -16.64 -11.91
N GLU A 281 6.89 -17.59 -11.89
CA GLU A 281 7.19 -19.02 -12.11
C GLU A 281 7.72 -19.29 -13.54
N LEU A 282 7.12 -18.65 -14.55
CA LEU A 282 7.58 -18.76 -15.95
C LEU A 282 9.01 -18.24 -16.12
N LEU A 283 9.33 -17.10 -15.52
CA LEU A 283 10.66 -16.50 -15.58
C LEU A 283 11.70 -17.34 -14.85
N HIS A 284 11.40 -17.82 -13.64
CA HIS A 284 12.29 -18.74 -12.92
C HIS A 284 12.59 -19.99 -13.74
N TRP A 285 11.56 -20.58 -14.38
CA TRP A 285 11.76 -21.74 -15.25
C TRP A 285 12.59 -21.44 -16.49
N SER A 286 12.46 -20.23 -17.07
CA SER A 286 13.26 -19.81 -18.23
C SER A 286 14.75 -19.69 -17.91
N VAL A 287 15.08 -19.29 -16.67
CA VAL A 287 16.47 -19.13 -16.20
C VAL A 287 17.05 -20.45 -15.72
N ASP A 288 16.26 -21.28 -15.05
CA ASP A 288 16.69 -22.59 -14.54
C ASP A 288 15.59 -23.66 -14.71
N PRO A 289 15.53 -24.36 -15.87
CA PRO A 289 14.49 -25.33 -16.18
C PRO A 289 14.75 -26.69 -15.50
N VAL A 290 14.90 -26.69 -14.17
CA VAL A 290 15.11 -27.92 -13.37
C VAL A 290 13.89 -28.84 -13.44
N GLN A 291 12.69 -28.29 -13.64
CA GLN A 291 11.44 -29.05 -13.72
C GLN A 291 11.02 -29.30 -15.18
N PRO A 292 10.56 -30.52 -15.53
CA PRO A 292 9.93 -30.77 -16.82
C PRO A 292 8.74 -29.83 -17.07
N ALA A 293 8.56 -29.35 -18.30
CA ALA A 293 7.51 -28.41 -18.68
C ALA A 293 6.09 -28.85 -18.26
N GLY A 294 5.81 -30.17 -18.26
CA GLY A 294 4.53 -30.69 -17.76
C GLY A 294 4.30 -30.40 -16.27
N LYS A 295 5.33 -30.50 -15.42
CA LYS A 295 5.22 -30.18 -13.99
C LYS A 295 5.08 -28.68 -13.74
N LEU A 296 5.70 -27.85 -14.58
CA LEU A 296 5.49 -26.40 -14.55
C LEU A 296 4.02 -26.09 -14.87
N LEU A 297 3.48 -26.62 -15.97
CA LEU A 297 2.09 -26.40 -16.35
C LEU A 297 1.10 -26.88 -15.28
N ASP A 298 1.36 -28.02 -14.66
CA ASP A 298 0.56 -28.52 -13.52
C ASP A 298 0.66 -27.59 -12.29
N THR A 299 1.77 -26.89 -12.11
CA THR A 299 1.95 -25.91 -11.02
C THR A 299 1.21 -24.61 -11.33
N LEU A 300 1.36 -24.10 -12.56
CA LEU A 300 0.64 -22.90 -13.01
C LEU A 300 -0.88 -23.10 -12.96
N ARG A 301 -1.39 -24.24 -13.42
CA ARG A 301 -2.82 -24.59 -13.32
C ARG A 301 -3.33 -24.69 -11.89
N ARG A 302 -2.48 -25.13 -10.96
CA ARG A 302 -2.84 -25.11 -9.54
C ARG A 302 -2.92 -23.68 -9.00
N HIS A 303 -2.01 -22.80 -9.41
CA HIS A 303 -2.03 -21.38 -9.02
C HIS A 303 -3.25 -20.63 -9.58
N THR A 304 -3.68 -20.94 -10.79
CA THR A 304 -4.84 -20.28 -11.43
C THR A 304 -6.19 -20.95 -11.12
N GLY A 305 -6.21 -22.00 -10.29
CA GLY A 305 -7.44 -22.76 -10.03
C GLY A 305 -7.98 -23.50 -11.25
N GLY A 306 -7.14 -23.77 -12.24
CA GLY A 306 -7.49 -24.44 -13.50
C GLY A 306 -7.84 -23.50 -14.65
N ASP A 307 -7.76 -22.19 -14.46
CA ASP A 307 -7.92 -21.21 -15.53
C ASP A 307 -6.62 -21.06 -16.32
N ASP A 308 -6.67 -21.35 -17.63
CA ASP A 308 -5.50 -21.26 -18.51
C ASP A 308 -5.32 -19.81 -19.06
N GLU A 309 -6.29 -18.91 -18.92
CA GLU A 309 -6.22 -17.54 -19.47
C GLU A 309 -5.03 -16.73 -18.91
N PRO A 310 -4.79 -16.65 -17.58
CA PRO A 310 -3.62 -15.94 -17.05
C PRO A 310 -2.30 -16.57 -17.50
N ILE A 311 -2.27 -17.90 -17.69
CA ILE A 311 -1.07 -18.62 -18.16
C ILE A 311 -0.72 -18.17 -19.57
N LEU A 312 -1.71 -18.15 -20.47
CA LEU A 312 -1.52 -17.72 -21.85
C LEU A 312 -1.11 -16.25 -21.93
N ALA A 313 -1.80 -15.38 -21.17
CA ALA A 313 -1.49 -13.95 -21.13
C ALA A 313 -0.06 -13.66 -20.66
N MET A 314 0.41 -14.35 -19.62
CA MET A 314 1.78 -14.15 -19.11
C MET A 314 2.84 -14.84 -19.96
N PHE A 315 2.50 -15.91 -20.69
CA PHE A 315 3.44 -16.60 -21.57
C PHE A 315 3.91 -15.70 -22.72
N ASP A 316 3.01 -14.90 -23.29
CA ASP A 316 3.36 -13.93 -24.33
C ASP A 316 4.31 -12.85 -23.78
N MET A 317 4.03 -12.34 -22.57
CA MET A 317 4.92 -11.37 -21.91
C MET A 317 6.29 -11.96 -21.54
N ALA A 318 6.34 -13.19 -21.05
CA ALA A 318 7.58 -13.89 -20.74
C ALA A 318 8.45 -14.11 -22.00
N ASN A 319 7.85 -14.30 -23.18
CA ASN A 319 8.58 -14.45 -24.44
C ASN A 319 8.99 -13.11 -25.06
N MET A 320 8.32 -12.00 -24.72
CA MET A 320 8.70 -10.65 -25.17
C MET A 320 9.94 -10.09 -24.45
N GLY A 321 10.23 -10.52 -23.22
CA GLY A 321 11.41 -10.11 -22.44
C GLY A 321 12.69 -10.90 -22.70
N VAL A 322 12.73 -11.76 -23.73
CA VAL A 322 13.88 -12.63 -24.08
C VAL A 322 14.54 -12.22 -25.41
N SER A 323 14.15 -11.07 -25.99
CA SER A 323 14.69 -10.57 -27.27
C SER A 323 15.81 -9.55 -27.12
#